data_AF-A0A382MLM8-F1
#
_entry.id   AF-A0A382MLM8-F1
#
_cell.length_a   1.000
_cell.length_b   1.000
_cell.length_c   1.000
_cell.angle_alpha   90.00
_cell.angle_beta   90.00
_cell.angle_gamma   90.00
#
_symmetry.space_group_name_H-M   'P 1'
#
loop_
_entity.id
_entity.type
_entity.pdbx_description
1 polymer ?
#
loop_
_entity_poly.entity_id
_entity_poly.type
_entity_poly.pdbx_seq_one_letter_code
_entity_poly.pdbx_strand_id
1 'polypeptide(L)'
;GNGSSVVNAVAFANDGTLTLGQNGGTQTCNGGLTTTGVGGTVTLNGTIATSDDAIVLGAVTLGSATTVDTNSTTTNRADITLGAVTGGNNTLTLFTENNVTGSDITASGAISGVTTLRLEDVGGTATFSGDVDIDTFLVGLIGNSVANLVFTGNGSTITNGFSPFNDGAITLGTDGGTQTFNGGLNMISSPATGITLNGTIQSSNDLFVLINVTLASDTIIDTNATSSTGSILINTITGGNNNLTLSTGDNVNANINMAIASQASSGIATLTLRDIGGRFFTDGNISATTLSVDNTVHDVSFTGGTNAFTNAVTFQNDGTLVLGNSASDTFSFGGGVTENTTGTVTLASAISSSNDAISFGAVTLGSATSIDTNATSNAADIT
;
A
#
# COMPACT_ATOMS: atom_id res chain seq x y z
N GLY A 1 26.85 -5.97 -30.38
CA GLY A 1 28.10 -5.24 -30.06
C GLY A 1 27.76 -3.80 -29.72
N ASN A 2 28.71 -3.01 -29.22
CA ASN A 2 28.46 -1.61 -28.85
C ASN A 2 28.03 -0.82 -30.09
N GLY A 3 26.84 -0.21 -30.03
CA GLY A 3 26.29 0.56 -31.15
C GLY A 3 25.77 -0.30 -32.31
N SER A 4 25.47 -1.59 -32.08
CA SER A 4 24.81 -2.41 -33.10
C SER A 4 23.31 -2.08 -33.17
N SER A 5 22.85 -1.69 -34.36
CA SER A 5 21.42 -1.47 -34.64
C SER A 5 20.89 -2.55 -35.59
N VAL A 6 19.72 -3.10 -35.28
CA VAL A 6 18.93 -3.93 -36.19
C VAL A 6 17.69 -3.15 -36.58
N VAL A 7 17.46 -2.97 -37.89
CA VAL A 7 16.40 -2.07 -38.39
C VAL A 7 15.01 -2.70 -38.32
N ASN A 8 14.89 -3.98 -38.69
CA ASN A 8 13.60 -4.67 -38.72
C ASN A 8 13.28 -5.31 -37.38
N ALA A 9 12.00 -5.62 -37.16
CA ALA A 9 11.54 -6.43 -36.04
C ALA A 9 12.32 -7.73 -35.94
N VAL A 10 12.77 -8.06 -34.72
CA VAL A 10 13.55 -9.27 -34.45
C VAL A 10 12.80 -10.16 -33.49
N ALA A 11 12.55 -11.40 -33.89
CA ALA A 11 12.08 -12.45 -33.01
C ALA A 11 13.14 -13.57 -32.94
N PHE A 12 13.66 -13.83 -31.74
CA PHE A 12 14.57 -14.94 -31.50
C PHE A 12 13.79 -16.17 -31.02
N ALA A 13 14.08 -17.33 -31.64
CA ALA A 13 13.46 -18.61 -31.30
C ALA A 13 14.49 -19.76 -31.44
N ASN A 14 15.54 -19.70 -30.61
CA ASN A 14 16.58 -20.73 -30.58
C ASN A 14 16.47 -21.61 -29.33
N ASP A 15 16.87 -22.87 -29.44
CA ASP A 15 16.86 -23.82 -28.31
C ASP A 15 18.02 -23.61 -27.34
N GLY A 16 19.09 -22.94 -27.80
CA GLY A 16 20.29 -22.65 -27.02
C GLY A 16 20.18 -21.39 -26.15
N THR A 17 21.33 -20.92 -25.65
CA THR A 17 21.41 -19.63 -24.95
C THR A 17 21.41 -18.46 -25.94
N LEU A 18 20.83 -17.34 -25.53
CA LEU A 18 20.88 -16.07 -26.26
C LEU A 18 21.50 -15.02 -25.35
N THR A 19 22.52 -14.30 -25.82
CA THR A 19 23.06 -13.14 -25.11
C THR A 19 22.83 -11.88 -25.94
N LEU A 20 22.19 -10.89 -25.35
CA LEU A 20 21.97 -9.57 -25.94
C LEU A 20 22.77 -8.51 -25.17
N GLY A 21 23.25 -7.53 -25.92
CA GLY A 21 24.02 -6.41 -25.42
C GLY A 21 25.43 -6.76 -24.94
N GLN A 22 26.06 -5.79 -24.30
CA GLN A 22 27.37 -5.89 -23.65
C GLN A 22 27.37 -4.96 -22.43
N ASN A 23 28.13 -5.28 -21.39
CA ASN A 23 28.22 -4.42 -20.20
C ASN A 23 28.66 -2.99 -20.58
N GLY A 24 27.86 -1.99 -20.19
CA GLY A 24 28.05 -0.58 -20.54
C GLY A 24 27.81 -0.23 -22.01
N GLY A 25 27.41 -1.20 -22.84
CA GLY A 25 27.09 -1.02 -24.24
C GLY A 25 25.62 -0.76 -24.48
N THR A 26 25.28 -0.32 -25.70
CA THR A 26 23.90 -0.18 -26.18
C THR A 26 23.69 -1.04 -27.42
N GLN A 27 22.62 -1.83 -27.40
CA GLN A 27 22.10 -2.57 -28.55
C GLN A 27 20.70 -2.03 -28.86
N THR A 28 20.49 -1.61 -30.12
CA THR A 28 19.20 -1.06 -30.55
C THR A 28 18.54 -2.00 -31.56
N CYS A 29 17.30 -2.38 -31.31
CA CYS A 29 16.45 -3.17 -32.20
C CYS A 29 15.32 -2.27 -32.69
N ASN A 30 15.59 -1.42 -33.70
CA ASN A 30 14.69 -0.33 -34.08
C ASN A 30 13.27 -0.81 -34.35
N GLY A 31 13.08 -1.94 -35.06
CA GLY A 31 11.77 -2.49 -35.39
C GLY A 31 11.09 -3.33 -34.30
N GLY A 32 11.62 -3.31 -33.07
CA GLY A 32 11.13 -4.11 -31.95
C GLY A 32 11.93 -5.39 -31.70
N LEU A 33 11.71 -5.98 -30.52
CA LEU A 33 12.43 -7.16 -30.03
C LEU A 33 11.48 -8.14 -29.37
N THR A 34 11.54 -9.42 -29.76
CA THR A 34 10.84 -10.52 -29.10
C THR A 34 11.79 -11.68 -28.80
N THR A 35 11.80 -12.19 -27.56
CA THR A 35 12.63 -13.35 -27.16
C THR A 35 11.84 -14.49 -26.54
N THR A 36 10.51 -14.42 -26.54
CA THR A 36 9.63 -15.43 -25.91
C THR A 36 9.72 -16.83 -26.54
N GLY A 37 10.24 -16.93 -27.77
CA GLY A 37 10.47 -18.21 -28.44
C GLY A 37 11.81 -18.87 -28.11
N VAL A 38 12.68 -18.24 -27.32
CA VAL A 38 13.98 -18.82 -26.94
C VAL A 38 13.75 -19.90 -25.89
N GLY A 39 14.11 -21.15 -26.22
CA GLY A 39 13.95 -22.31 -25.34
C GLY A 39 15.00 -22.39 -24.23
N GLY A 40 16.14 -21.71 -24.39
CA GLY A 40 17.20 -21.62 -23.40
C GLY A 40 17.23 -20.27 -22.65
N THR A 41 18.32 -20.03 -21.92
CA THR A 41 18.48 -18.77 -21.15
C THR A 41 18.73 -17.58 -22.07
N VAL A 42 17.97 -16.49 -21.87
CA VAL A 42 18.25 -15.19 -22.45
C VAL A 42 19.02 -14.34 -21.43
N THR A 43 20.22 -13.89 -21.77
CA THR A 43 21.05 -13.02 -20.93
C THR A 43 21.06 -11.61 -21.51
N LEU A 44 20.72 -10.61 -20.70
CA LEU A 44 20.79 -9.19 -21.09
C LEU A 44 21.98 -8.50 -20.43
N ASN A 45 22.59 -7.55 -21.15
CA ASN A 45 23.69 -6.73 -20.66
C ASN A 45 23.58 -5.31 -21.22
N GLY A 46 23.92 -4.30 -20.42
CA GLY A 46 23.90 -2.90 -20.83
C GLY A 46 22.50 -2.41 -21.22
N THR A 47 22.42 -1.52 -22.20
CA THR A 47 21.14 -1.00 -22.69
C THR A 47 20.63 -1.82 -23.86
N ILE A 48 19.40 -2.30 -23.74
CA ILE A 48 18.59 -2.89 -24.82
C ILE A 48 17.50 -1.89 -25.15
N ALA A 49 17.61 -1.26 -26.32
CA ALA A 49 16.71 -0.23 -26.76
C ALA A 49 15.97 -0.61 -28.03
N THR A 50 14.80 -0.02 -28.26
CA THR A 50 14.16 0.05 -29.59
C THR A 50 14.00 1.52 -29.97
N SER A 51 13.35 1.81 -31.09
CA SER A 51 13.09 3.18 -31.55
C SER A 51 11.60 3.33 -31.77
N ASP A 52 10.83 3.41 -30.67
CA ASP A 52 9.36 3.47 -30.64
C ASP A 52 8.59 2.18 -30.96
N ASP A 53 9.28 1.03 -30.89
CA ASP A 53 8.70 -0.30 -31.07
C ASP A 53 8.74 -1.14 -29.78
N ALA A 54 7.83 -2.10 -29.64
CA ALA A 54 7.70 -2.89 -28.41
C ALA A 54 8.91 -3.80 -28.13
N ILE A 55 9.16 -4.03 -26.83
CA ILE A 55 10.11 -5.03 -26.33
C ILE A 55 9.33 -6.11 -25.58
N VAL A 56 9.39 -7.35 -26.07
CA VAL A 56 8.69 -8.52 -25.49
C VAL A 56 9.71 -9.59 -25.11
N LEU A 57 10.07 -9.64 -23.84
CA LEU A 57 11.08 -10.56 -23.33
C LEU A 57 10.42 -11.77 -22.66
N GLY A 58 10.93 -12.96 -22.97
CA GLY A 58 10.65 -14.17 -22.20
C GLY A 58 11.32 -14.13 -20.82
N ALA A 59 11.66 -15.29 -20.27
CA ALA A 59 12.49 -15.34 -19.07
C ALA A 59 13.91 -14.84 -19.38
N VAL A 60 14.45 -13.96 -18.54
CA VAL A 60 15.77 -13.35 -18.72
C VAL A 60 16.64 -13.43 -17.47
N THR A 61 17.95 -13.45 -17.69
CA THR A 61 18.98 -13.27 -16.66
C THR A 61 19.75 -11.99 -16.96
N LEU A 62 20.06 -11.19 -15.95
CA LEU A 62 20.91 -10.01 -16.12
C LEU A 62 22.38 -10.41 -15.93
N GLY A 63 23.19 -10.25 -16.98
CA GLY A 63 24.64 -10.46 -16.94
C GLY A 63 25.41 -9.24 -16.44
N SER A 64 24.80 -8.07 -16.48
CA SER A 64 25.28 -6.81 -15.92
C SER A 64 24.09 -5.93 -15.53
N ALA A 65 24.36 -4.75 -14.95
CA ALA A 65 23.37 -3.68 -14.91
C ALA A 65 22.76 -3.49 -16.32
N THR A 66 21.44 -3.48 -16.38
CA THR A 66 20.67 -3.53 -17.62
C THR A 66 19.62 -2.45 -17.65
N THR A 67 19.51 -1.76 -18.80
CA THR A 67 18.44 -0.84 -19.11
C THR A 67 17.63 -1.41 -20.26
N VAL A 68 16.29 -1.42 -20.13
CA VAL A 68 15.36 -1.75 -21.21
C VAL A 68 14.55 -0.51 -21.51
N ASP A 69 14.54 -0.09 -22.77
CA ASP A 69 14.03 1.20 -23.17
C ASP A 69 13.35 1.13 -24.53
N THR A 70 12.07 1.50 -24.62
CA THR A 70 11.36 1.48 -25.90
C THR A 70 11.57 2.75 -26.73
N ASN A 71 12.11 3.83 -26.16
CA ASN A 71 12.15 5.16 -26.78
C ASN A 71 10.79 5.55 -27.39
N SER A 72 9.70 5.23 -26.69
CA SER A 72 8.33 5.46 -27.14
C SER A 72 8.09 6.93 -27.53
N THR A 73 7.22 7.17 -28.50
CA THR A 73 6.86 8.54 -28.92
C THR A 73 5.36 8.79 -28.79
N THR A 74 4.97 10.06 -28.75
CA THR A 74 3.53 10.42 -28.71
C THR A 74 2.76 9.98 -29.95
N THR A 75 3.46 9.67 -31.04
CA THR A 75 2.90 9.16 -32.31
C THR A 75 2.95 7.65 -32.45
N ASN A 76 3.87 6.97 -31.76
CA ASN A 76 3.98 5.51 -31.76
C ASN A 76 4.29 5.01 -30.35
N ARG A 77 3.32 4.30 -29.75
CA ARG A 77 3.38 3.84 -28.36
C ARG A 77 4.00 2.45 -28.33
N ALA A 78 5.01 2.28 -27.49
CA ALA A 78 5.70 1.02 -27.34
C ALA A 78 5.82 0.58 -25.89
N ASP A 79 5.34 -0.64 -25.66
CA ASP A 79 5.32 -1.27 -24.35
C ASP A 79 6.57 -2.11 -24.10
N ILE A 80 6.89 -2.29 -22.82
CA ILE A 80 7.81 -3.33 -22.35
C ILE A 80 6.98 -4.46 -21.75
N THR A 81 7.18 -5.68 -22.23
CA THR A 81 6.67 -6.91 -21.62
C THR A 81 7.82 -7.78 -21.15
N LEU A 82 7.77 -8.23 -19.90
CA LEU A 82 8.79 -9.07 -19.27
C LEU A 82 8.17 -10.39 -18.76
N GLY A 83 8.83 -11.50 -19.06
CA GLY A 83 8.69 -12.74 -18.30
C GLY A 83 9.40 -12.66 -16.95
N ALA A 84 9.87 -13.81 -16.45
CA ALA A 84 10.65 -13.85 -15.21
C ALA A 84 12.02 -13.18 -15.39
N VAL A 85 12.53 -12.52 -14.35
CA VAL A 85 13.85 -11.86 -14.33
C VAL A 85 14.68 -12.44 -13.19
N THR A 86 15.85 -12.99 -13.54
CA THR A 86 16.90 -13.34 -12.58
C THR A 86 17.99 -12.26 -12.62
N GLY A 87 18.08 -11.44 -11.58
CA GLY A 87 18.91 -10.23 -11.60
C GLY A 87 20.41 -10.44 -11.41
N GLY A 88 20.85 -11.56 -10.82
CA GLY A 88 22.28 -11.81 -10.59
C GLY A 88 23.00 -10.72 -9.78
N ASN A 89 22.27 -10.05 -8.88
CA ASN A 89 22.66 -8.87 -8.11
C ASN A 89 22.95 -7.61 -8.93
N ASN A 90 22.30 -7.47 -10.09
CA ASN A 90 22.39 -6.29 -10.94
C ASN A 90 21.17 -5.37 -10.79
N THR A 91 21.34 -4.13 -11.23
CA THR A 91 20.25 -3.17 -11.43
C THR A 91 19.49 -3.47 -12.72
N LEU A 92 18.16 -3.38 -12.68
CA LEU A 92 17.29 -3.31 -13.84
C LEU A 92 16.65 -1.93 -13.91
N THR A 93 16.84 -1.21 -15.01
CA THR A 93 16.09 0.04 -15.28
C THR A 93 15.15 -0.16 -16.45
N LEU A 94 13.92 0.34 -16.35
CA LEU A 94 12.90 0.29 -17.39
C LEU A 94 12.44 1.72 -17.75
N PHE A 95 12.40 2.00 -19.04
CA PHE A 95 11.93 3.27 -19.63
C PHE A 95 10.90 3.01 -20.72
N THR A 96 9.86 3.82 -20.76
CA THR A 96 8.94 3.89 -21.91
C THR A 96 8.74 5.33 -22.38
N GLU A 97 9.61 6.23 -21.97
CA GLU A 97 9.56 7.68 -22.16
C GLU A 97 8.51 8.48 -21.37
N ASN A 98 8.92 9.71 -21.05
CA ASN A 98 8.21 10.63 -20.17
C ASN A 98 6.95 11.16 -20.84
N ASN A 99 5.82 11.16 -20.13
CA ASN A 99 4.54 11.68 -20.62
C ASN A 99 4.03 11.05 -21.93
N VAL A 100 4.51 9.86 -22.30
CA VAL A 100 3.97 9.11 -23.44
C VAL A 100 2.88 8.16 -22.94
N THR A 101 1.68 8.72 -22.71
CA THR A 101 0.52 8.00 -22.17
C THR A 101 0.36 6.61 -22.80
N GLY A 102 0.04 5.59 -22.00
CA GLY A 102 -0.25 4.24 -22.48
C GLY A 102 0.93 3.52 -23.14
N SER A 103 2.17 3.99 -22.92
CA SER A 103 3.36 3.16 -23.11
C SER A 103 3.59 2.45 -21.78
N ASP A 104 3.20 1.19 -21.73
CA ASP A 104 3.05 0.44 -20.49
C ASP A 104 4.27 -0.46 -20.23
N ILE A 105 4.45 -0.84 -18.98
CA ILE A 105 5.36 -1.91 -18.58
C ILE A 105 4.52 -3.02 -17.99
N THR A 106 4.69 -4.25 -18.46
CA THR A 106 4.03 -5.43 -17.90
C THR A 106 5.05 -6.51 -17.57
N ALA A 107 5.17 -6.85 -16.30
CA ALA A 107 5.93 -8.00 -15.82
C ALA A 107 4.99 -8.99 -15.14
N SER A 108 4.84 -10.18 -15.73
CA SER A 108 3.97 -11.24 -15.21
C SER A 108 4.74 -12.40 -14.59
N GLY A 109 6.06 -12.48 -14.81
CA GLY A 109 6.94 -13.42 -14.14
C GLY A 109 7.57 -12.82 -12.89
N ALA A 110 8.11 -13.68 -12.03
CA ALA A 110 8.82 -13.24 -10.84
C ALA A 110 10.11 -12.47 -11.19
N ILE A 111 10.42 -11.43 -10.43
CA ILE A 111 11.67 -10.66 -10.49
C ILE A 111 12.42 -10.92 -9.19
N SER A 112 13.59 -11.56 -9.26
CA SER A 112 14.37 -11.91 -8.07
C SER A 112 15.85 -11.68 -8.29
N GLY A 113 16.58 -11.42 -7.21
CA GLY A 113 18.03 -11.20 -7.26
C GLY A 113 18.43 -9.93 -8.01
N VAL A 114 17.53 -8.97 -8.14
CA VAL A 114 17.80 -7.61 -8.63
C VAL A 114 18.09 -6.72 -7.41
N THR A 115 19.22 -6.02 -7.39
CA THR A 115 19.56 -5.11 -6.28
C THR A 115 18.75 -3.82 -6.35
N THR A 116 18.46 -3.34 -7.55
CA THR A 116 17.61 -2.17 -7.75
C THR A 116 16.76 -2.36 -8.98
N LEU A 117 15.45 -2.36 -8.79
CA LEU A 117 14.49 -2.17 -9.89
C LEU A 117 14.18 -0.68 -9.96
N ARG A 118 14.39 -0.08 -11.12
CA ARG A 118 14.22 1.34 -11.34
C ARG A 118 13.25 1.60 -12.48
N LEU A 119 12.22 2.38 -12.21
CA LEU A 119 11.31 2.94 -13.21
C LEU A 119 11.62 4.41 -13.38
N GLU A 120 11.97 4.79 -14.60
CA GLU A 120 12.18 6.19 -14.98
C GLU A 120 11.36 6.48 -16.22
N ASP A 121 10.68 7.63 -16.22
CA ASP A 121 9.97 8.12 -17.39
C ASP A 121 9.06 7.06 -18.00
N VAL A 122 8.09 6.61 -17.20
CA VAL A 122 7.08 5.63 -17.62
C VAL A 122 5.79 6.37 -17.92
N GLY A 123 5.54 6.64 -19.20
CA GLY A 123 4.38 7.38 -19.66
C GLY A 123 3.03 6.69 -19.41
N GLY A 124 3.02 5.36 -19.27
CA GLY A 124 1.82 4.55 -18.99
C GLY A 124 1.80 3.92 -17.60
N THR A 125 1.19 2.74 -17.50
CA THR A 125 1.09 1.97 -16.26
C THR A 125 2.20 0.94 -16.19
N ALA A 126 2.97 0.96 -15.10
CA ALA A 126 3.89 -0.12 -14.78
C ALA A 126 3.17 -1.17 -13.92
N THR A 127 2.99 -2.38 -14.47
CA THR A 127 2.28 -3.50 -13.84
C THR A 127 3.23 -4.64 -13.53
N PHE A 128 3.34 -5.00 -12.25
CA PHE A 128 4.12 -6.12 -11.73
C PHE A 128 3.18 -7.07 -11.00
N SER A 129 2.89 -8.21 -11.64
CA SER A 129 1.89 -9.18 -11.16
C SER A 129 2.49 -10.50 -10.67
N GLY A 130 3.73 -10.80 -11.05
CA GLY A 130 4.54 -11.83 -10.41
C GLY A 130 5.30 -11.27 -9.21
N ASP A 131 5.82 -12.16 -8.36
CA ASP A 131 6.55 -11.80 -7.14
C ASP A 131 7.79 -10.96 -7.46
N VAL A 132 7.99 -9.86 -6.73
CA VAL A 132 9.16 -8.99 -6.89
C VAL A 132 9.95 -8.98 -5.58
N ASP A 133 11.10 -9.64 -5.59
CA ASP A 133 12.02 -9.77 -4.46
C ASP A 133 13.33 -9.05 -4.76
N ILE A 134 13.46 -7.82 -4.25
CA ILE A 134 14.54 -6.89 -4.59
C ILE A 134 14.99 -6.08 -3.37
N ASP A 135 16.20 -5.53 -3.43
CA ASP A 135 16.67 -4.67 -2.33
C ASP A 135 16.01 -3.30 -2.37
N THR A 136 16.04 -2.62 -3.52
CA THR A 136 15.51 -1.26 -3.69
C THR A 136 14.54 -1.20 -4.86
N PHE A 137 13.33 -0.69 -4.62
CA PHE A 137 12.42 -0.28 -5.68
C PHE A 137 12.42 1.25 -5.80
N LEU A 138 12.95 1.76 -6.92
CA LEU A 138 12.89 3.18 -7.23
C LEU A 138 11.83 3.42 -8.30
N VAL A 139 10.80 4.17 -7.95
CA VAL A 139 9.70 4.51 -8.84
C VAL A 139 9.62 6.02 -8.98
N GLY A 140 10.08 6.52 -10.12
CA GLY A 140 10.18 7.96 -10.35
C GLY A 140 11.23 8.66 -9.47
N LEU A 141 11.51 9.90 -9.81
CA LEU A 141 12.42 10.82 -9.12
C LEU A 141 11.96 12.25 -9.44
N ILE A 142 12.48 13.24 -8.72
CA ILE A 142 12.24 14.65 -9.10
C ILE A 142 12.74 14.89 -10.52
N GLY A 143 11.82 15.20 -11.44
CA GLY A 143 12.12 15.43 -12.85
C GLY A 143 11.78 14.27 -13.79
N ASN A 144 11.50 13.08 -13.26
CA ASN A 144 11.08 11.90 -14.03
C ASN A 144 9.66 11.50 -13.61
N SER A 145 8.79 11.19 -14.56
CA SER A 145 7.42 10.77 -14.24
C SER A 145 7.26 9.25 -14.31
N VAL A 146 6.45 8.70 -13.41
CA VAL A 146 5.84 7.37 -13.59
C VAL A 146 4.35 7.56 -13.46
N ALA A 147 3.60 7.39 -14.55
CA ALA A 147 2.20 7.76 -14.58
C ALA A 147 1.37 6.89 -13.62
N ASN A 148 1.43 5.56 -13.70
CA ASN A 148 0.78 4.70 -12.71
C ASN A 148 1.67 3.52 -12.31
N LEU A 149 1.46 3.02 -11.09
CA LEU A 149 2.07 1.78 -10.59
C LEU A 149 0.99 0.81 -10.14
N VAL A 150 1.05 -0.43 -10.63
CA VAL A 150 0.25 -1.55 -10.20
C VAL A 150 1.21 -2.65 -9.76
N PHE A 151 1.35 -2.84 -8.45
CA PHE A 151 2.28 -3.80 -7.86
C PHE A 151 1.50 -4.82 -7.01
N THR A 152 1.25 -5.99 -7.58
CA THR A 152 0.29 -6.98 -7.07
C THR A 152 0.89 -8.38 -6.89
N GLY A 153 2.20 -8.53 -7.06
CA GLY A 153 2.91 -9.81 -6.89
C GLY A 153 2.75 -10.35 -5.46
N ASN A 154 2.24 -11.58 -5.32
CA ASN A 154 1.92 -12.17 -4.03
C ASN A 154 3.15 -12.80 -3.37
N GLY A 155 3.59 -12.26 -2.24
CA GLY A 155 4.81 -12.68 -1.55
C GLY A 155 6.00 -11.77 -1.84
N SER A 156 5.80 -10.71 -2.62
CA SER A 156 6.84 -9.75 -2.97
C SER A 156 7.47 -9.11 -1.73
N THR A 157 8.80 -8.95 -1.78
CA THR A 157 9.58 -8.33 -0.71
C THR A 157 10.48 -7.22 -1.22
N ILE A 158 10.35 -6.03 -0.63
CA ILE A 158 11.27 -4.90 -0.82
C ILE A 158 12.10 -4.72 0.44
N THR A 159 13.41 -4.83 0.35
CA THR A 159 14.29 -4.77 1.54
C THR A 159 14.41 -3.36 2.11
N ASN A 160 14.70 -2.38 1.26
CA ASN A 160 14.92 -1.00 1.66
C ASN A 160 13.61 -0.20 1.67
N GLY A 161 13.63 1.01 2.25
CA GLY A 161 12.44 1.85 2.33
C GLY A 161 11.89 2.22 0.96
N PHE A 162 10.57 2.09 0.80
CA PHE A 162 9.88 2.39 -0.45
C PHE A 162 9.18 3.76 -0.36
N SER A 163 9.68 4.72 -1.13
CA SER A 163 9.11 6.08 -1.23
C SER A 163 8.87 6.46 -2.69
N PRO A 164 7.81 5.94 -3.32
CA PRO A 164 7.57 6.18 -4.74
C PRO A 164 7.20 7.64 -5.04
N PHE A 165 7.55 8.07 -6.24
CA PHE A 165 7.19 9.35 -6.84
C PHE A 165 6.42 9.08 -8.14
N ASN A 166 5.09 8.92 -8.02
CA ASN A 166 4.20 8.68 -9.15
C ASN A 166 3.25 9.87 -9.36
N ASP A 167 2.99 10.20 -10.61
CA ASP A 167 2.07 11.29 -10.96
C ASP A 167 0.60 10.89 -10.78
N GLY A 168 0.27 9.64 -11.10
CA GLY A 168 -1.07 9.09 -11.06
C GLY A 168 -1.26 8.05 -9.95
N ALA A 169 -2.02 6.99 -10.24
CA ALA A 169 -2.47 6.05 -9.22
C ALA A 169 -1.40 5.02 -8.84
N ILE A 170 -1.43 4.60 -7.57
CA ILE A 170 -0.64 3.49 -7.06
C ILE A 170 -1.59 2.42 -6.52
N THR A 171 -1.43 1.19 -6.98
CA THR A 171 -2.12 0.00 -6.45
C THR A 171 -1.09 -0.95 -5.87
N LEU A 172 -1.27 -1.34 -4.60
CA LEU A 172 -0.43 -2.32 -3.92
C LEU A 172 -1.28 -3.53 -3.50
N GLY A 173 -0.73 -4.71 -3.72
CA GLY A 173 -1.22 -5.98 -3.20
C GLY A 173 -2.24 -6.63 -4.12
N THR A 174 -2.67 -7.81 -3.73
CA THR A 174 -3.75 -8.56 -4.35
C THR A 174 -4.63 -9.15 -3.27
N ASP A 175 -5.90 -9.44 -3.57
CA ASP A 175 -6.85 -9.99 -2.60
C ASP A 175 -6.32 -11.30 -1.99
N GLY A 176 -6.33 -11.38 -0.65
CA GLY A 176 -5.77 -12.49 0.13
C GLY A 176 -4.24 -12.68 0.04
N GLY A 177 -3.52 -11.88 -0.75
CA GLY A 177 -2.07 -11.95 -0.89
C GLY A 177 -1.33 -11.14 0.18
N THR A 178 0.00 -11.27 0.22
CA THR A 178 0.87 -10.53 1.15
C THR A 178 1.99 -9.83 0.40
N GLN A 179 2.30 -8.59 0.77
CA GLN A 179 3.53 -7.89 0.35
C GLN A 179 4.28 -7.36 1.56
N THR A 180 5.61 -7.50 1.54
CA THR A 180 6.48 -7.11 2.64
C THR A 180 7.41 -5.96 2.23
N PHE A 181 7.26 -4.80 2.86
CA PHE A 181 8.13 -3.62 2.72
C PHE A 181 9.01 -3.52 3.96
N ASN A 182 10.12 -4.28 3.98
CA ASN A 182 10.97 -4.43 5.16
C ASN A 182 11.46 -3.08 5.67
N GLY A 183 11.96 -2.19 4.81
CA GLY A 183 12.44 -0.86 5.19
C GLY A 183 11.34 0.21 5.30
N GLY A 184 10.07 -0.20 5.33
CA GLY A 184 8.92 0.69 5.47
C GLY A 184 8.38 1.25 4.16
N LEU A 185 7.28 1.99 4.29
CA LEU A 185 6.51 2.55 3.19
C LEU A 185 6.25 4.03 3.48
N ASN A 186 6.66 4.92 2.58
CA ASN A 186 6.45 6.36 2.76
C ASN A 186 5.88 7.00 1.49
N MET A 187 4.59 7.28 1.53
CA MET A 187 3.83 7.79 0.39
C MET A 187 3.71 9.32 0.36
N ILE A 188 4.33 10.04 1.29
CA ILE A 188 4.13 11.50 1.45
C ILE A 188 4.69 12.31 0.27
N SER A 189 5.72 11.79 -0.39
CA SER A 189 6.37 12.45 -1.52
C SER A 189 5.69 12.18 -2.85
N SER A 190 4.70 11.28 -2.90
CA SER A 190 4.05 10.92 -4.15
C SER A 190 3.04 11.99 -4.56
N PRO A 191 3.13 12.55 -5.79
CA PRO A 191 2.07 13.39 -6.35
C PRO A 191 0.70 12.69 -6.47
N ALA A 192 0.68 11.35 -6.44
CA ALA A 192 -0.52 10.54 -6.45
C ALA A 192 -1.59 11.05 -5.46
N THR A 193 -2.82 11.20 -5.93
CA THR A 193 -3.93 11.72 -5.09
C THR A 193 -4.51 10.68 -4.12
N GLY A 194 -4.09 9.41 -4.23
CA GLY A 194 -4.47 8.32 -3.36
C GLY A 194 -3.80 7.00 -3.75
N ILE A 195 -3.87 6.03 -2.85
CA ILE A 195 -3.35 4.68 -3.03
C ILE A 195 -4.49 3.67 -2.92
N THR A 196 -4.44 2.59 -3.69
CA THR A 196 -5.33 1.46 -3.56
C THR A 196 -4.58 0.31 -2.91
N LEU A 197 -5.13 -0.26 -1.83
CA LEU A 197 -4.56 -1.41 -1.14
C LEU A 197 -5.46 -2.64 -1.27
N ASN A 198 -4.82 -3.80 -1.33
CA ASN A 198 -5.44 -5.11 -1.30
C ASN A 198 -4.60 -6.04 -0.41
N GLY A 199 -5.25 -7.02 0.23
CA GLY A 199 -4.59 -8.07 0.99
C GLY A 199 -3.78 -7.54 2.17
N THR A 200 -2.70 -8.24 2.50
CA THR A 200 -1.81 -7.87 3.61
C THR A 200 -0.65 -7.03 3.09
N ILE A 201 -0.52 -5.83 3.64
CA ILE A 201 0.63 -4.94 3.45
C ILE A 201 1.36 -4.87 4.77
N GLN A 202 2.60 -5.35 4.78
CA GLN A 202 3.34 -5.49 6.03
C GLN A 202 4.79 -5.02 5.96
N SER A 203 5.37 -4.68 7.11
CA SER A 203 6.81 -4.43 7.27
C SER A 203 7.40 -5.33 8.35
N SER A 204 8.69 -5.15 8.65
CA SER A 204 9.39 -5.80 9.74
C SER A 204 10.02 -4.74 10.65
N ASN A 205 9.19 -4.06 11.45
CA ASN A 205 9.52 -2.97 12.39
C ASN A 205 9.58 -1.57 11.81
N ASP A 206 9.33 -1.39 10.52
CA ASP A 206 9.50 -0.10 9.88
C ASP A 206 8.17 0.63 9.69
N LEU A 207 8.27 1.96 9.73
CA LEU A 207 7.15 2.90 9.67
C LEU A 207 6.40 2.78 8.34
N PHE A 208 5.06 2.87 8.44
CA PHE A 208 4.19 3.14 7.31
C PHE A 208 3.62 4.55 7.38
N VAL A 209 3.80 5.33 6.31
CA VAL A 209 3.18 6.64 6.09
C VAL A 209 2.37 6.55 4.79
N LEU A 210 1.05 6.53 4.95
CA LEU A 210 0.07 6.42 3.88
C LEU A 210 -0.74 7.72 3.79
N ILE A 211 -1.06 8.11 2.56
CA ILE A 211 -1.92 9.26 2.28
C ILE A 211 -3.39 8.83 2.28
N ASN A 212 -4.18 9.24 1.29
CA ASN A 212 -5.54 8.74 1.11
C ASN A 212 -5.49 7.30 0.60
N VAL A 213 -6.19 6.40 1.27
CA VAL A 213 -6.24 4.98 0.93
C VAL A 213 -7.64 4.62 0.47
N THR A 214 -7.74 3.85 -0.60
CA THR A 214 -8.94 3.10 -0.99
C THR A 214 -8.68 1.63 -0.80
N LEU A 215 -9.59 0.92 -0.13
CA LEU A 215 -9.52 -0.53 -0.03
C LEU A 215 -10.24 -1.15 -1.21
N ALA A 216 -9.54 -1.93 -2.02
CA ALA A 216 -10.14 -2.69 -3.12
C ALA A 216 -10.51 -4.12 -2.72
N SER A 217 -9.94 -4.63 -1.62
CA SER A 217 -10.31 -5.88 -0.96
C SER A 217 -10.20 -5.75 0.56
N ASP A 218 -10.54 -6.82 1.28
CA ASP A 218 -10.16 -6.95 2.69
C ASP A 218 -8.65 -6.74 2.82
N THR A 219 -8.27 -5.86 3.76
CA THR A 219 -6.91 -5.35 3.87
C THR A 219 -6.41 -5.45 5.31
N ILE A 220 -5.16 -5.92 5.45
CA ILE A 220 -4.42 -5.90 6.71
C ILE A 220 -3.23 -4.96 6.52
N ILE A 221 -3.04 -4.03 7.43
CA ILE A 221 -1.83 -3.20 7.51
C ILE A 221 -1.13 -3.57 8.82
N ASP A 222 0.05 -4.16 8.70
CA ASP A 222 0.79 -4.70 9.85
C ASP A 222 2.28 -4.38 9.78
N THR A 223 2.80 -3.58 10.71
CA THR A 223 4.24 -3.28 10.72
C THR A 223 5.09 -4.35 11.42
N ASN A 224 4.46 -5.38 11.99
CA ASN A 224 5.11 -6.46 12.76
C ASN A 224 6.19 -5.95 13.72
N ALA A 225 5.94 -4.81 14.36
CA ALA A 225 6.92 -4.09 15.14
C ALA A 225 7.25 -4.84 16.42
N THR A 226 8.55 -4.89 16.71
CA THR A 226 9.18 -5.35 17.94
C THR A 226 9.81 -4.16 18.69
N SER A 227 9.65 -2.93 18.15
CA SER A 227 10.11 -1.67 18.72
C SER A 227 9.18 -0.51 18.31
N SER A 228 9.31 0.66 18.93
CA SER A 228 8.45 1.83 18.64
C SER A 228 8.56 2.42 17.24
N THR A 229 9.47 1.91 16.39
CA THR A 229 9.71 2.42 15.03
C THR A 229 8.61 2.07 14.03
N GLY A 230 7.91 0.94 14.24
CA GLY A 230 6.87 0.47 13.33
C GLY A 230 5.52 1.12 13.59
N SER A 231 5.46 2.45 13.58
CA SER A 231 4.17 3.14 13.66
C SER A 231 3.46 3.10 12.31
N ILE A 232 2.14 3.29 12.33
CA ILE A 232 1.31 3.42 11.13
C ILE A 232 0.68 4.81 11.13
N LEU A 233 0.94 5.59 10.09
CA LEU A 233 0.31 6.88 9.82
C LEU A 233 -0.53 6.77 8.57
N ILE A 234 -1.80 7.13 8.66
CA ILE A 234 -2.76 7.09 7.55
C ILE A 234 -3.54 8.39 7.54
N ASN A 235 -3.71 9.02 6.37
CA ASN A 235 -4.56 10.20 6.26
C ASN A 235 -6.05 9.84 6.32
N THR A 236 -6.55 9.09 5.32
CA THR A 236 -7.97 8.70 5.26
C THR A 236 -8.12 7.32 4.62
N ILE A 237 -9.20 6.64 4.98
CA ILE A 237 -9.62 5.38 4.35
C ILE A 237 -10.98 5.55 3.68
N THR A 238 -11.06 5.19 2.40
CA THR A 238 -12.30 4.84 1.71
C THR A 238 -12.41 3.33 1.66
N GLY A 239 -13.26 2.75 2.51
CA GLY A 239 -13.27 1.30 2.75
C GLY A 239 -13.94 0.47 1.66
N GLY A 240 -14.84 1.04 0.83
CA GLY A 240 -15.51 0.28 -0.24
C GLY A 240 -16.36 -0.91 0.24
N ASN A 241 -16.77 -0.90 1.51
CA ASN A 241 -17.38 -2.01 2.25
C ASN A 241 -16.47 -3.24 2.43
N ASN A 242 -15.15 -3.03 2.45
CA ASN A 242 -14.16 -4.03 2.81
C ASN A 242 -13.76 -3.93 4.29
N ASN A 243 -13.19 -5.01 4.81
CA ASN A 243 -12.62 -5.06 6.15
C ASN A 243 -11.23 -4.42 6.15
N LEU A 244 -10.93 -3.69 7.23
CA LEU A 244 -9.61 -3.15 7.51
C LEU A 244 -9.15 -3.66 8.87
N THR A 245 -7.99 -4.32 8.89
CA THR A 245 -7.30 -4.61 10.15
C THR A 245 -6.02 -3.81 10.25
N LEU A 246 -5.80 -3.21 11.42
CA LEU A 246 -4.61 -2.45 11.75
C LEU A 246 -3.91 -3.09 12.93
N SER A 247 -2.61 -3.32 12.77
CA SER A 247 -1.74 -3.93 13.76
C SER A 247 -0.37 -3.27 13.71
N THR A 248 0.27 -3.08 14.86
CA THR A 248 1.67 -2.68 14.90
C THR A 248 2.58 -3.76 15.43
N GLY A 249 2.09 -4.81 16.07
CA GLY A 249 2.88 -5.82 16.78
C GLY A 249 2.56 -5.86 18.27
N ASP A 250 2.53 -7.08 18.83
CA ASP A 250 2.04 -7.35 20.18
C ASP A 250 2.92 -6.71 21.26
N ASN A 251 2.30 -5.95 22.17
CA ASN A 251 2.94 -5.34 23.35
C ASN A 251 4.13 -4.40 23.07
N VAL A 252 4.14 -3.77 21.90
CA VAL A 252 5.18 -2.81 21.51
C VAL A 252 4.60 -1.40 21.47
N ASN A 253 5.31 -0.43 22.05
CA ASN A 253 4.90 0.99 22.09
C ASN A 253 5.06 1.68 20.72
N ALA A 254 4.49 1.09 19.68
CA ALA A 254 4.30 1.65 18.36
C ALA A 254 2.85 2.15 18.25
N ASN A 255 2.67 3.29 17.60
CA ASN A 255 1.38 3.94 17.53
C ASN A 255 0.73 3.72 16.16
N ILE A 256 -0.59 3.75 16.16
CA ILE A 256 -1.36 3.92 14.94
C ILE A 256 -2.02 5.29 15.03
N ASN A 257 -1.64 6.18 14.12
CA ASN A 257 -2.35 7.43 13.88
C ASN A 257 -3.10 7.34 12.55
N MET A 258 -4.41 7.20 12.63
CA MET A 258 -5.27 7.40 11.48
C MET A 258 -5.86 8.79 11.60
N ALA A 259 -5.37 9.79 10.86
CA ALA A 259 -6.10 10.98 10.41
C ALA A 259 -5.26 12.25 10.23
N ILE A 260 -5.81 13.12 9.38
CA ILE A 260 -5.72 14.58 9.43
C ILE A 260 -7.14 15.11 9.73
N ALA A 261 -7.28 16.01 10.69
CA ALA A 261 -8.50 16.63 11.27
C ALA A 261 -9.61 17.20 10.33
N SER A 262 -9.58 16.98 9.00
CA SER A 262 -10.54 17.56 8.04
C SER A 262 -11.21 16.58 7.07
N GLN A 263 -10.84 15.30 7.08
CA GLN A 263 -11.47 14.29 6.21
C GLN A 263 -11.85 13.02 6.99
N ALA A 264 -13.00 12.44 6.65
CA ALA A 264 -13.55 11.28 7.34
C ALA A 264 -13.08 9.97 6.68
N SER A 265 -12.70 8.98 7.48
CA SER A 265 -12.58 7.60 7.01
C SER A 265 -13.97 6.95 7.04
N SER A 266 -14.41 6.38 5.93
CA SER A 266 -15.79 5.89 5.77
C SER A 266 -15.89 4.69 4.84
N GLY A 267 -17.06 4.04 4.87
CA GLY A 267 -17.33 2.86 4.05
C GLY A 267 -16.51 1.64 4.46
N ILE A 268 -16.00 1.60 5.68
CA ILE A 268 -15.30 0.42 6.22
C ILE A 268 -16.36 -0.56 6.74
N ALA A 269 -16.32 -1.82 6.32
CA ALA A 269 -17.22 -2.84 6.84
C ALA A 269 -16.87 -3.15 8.30
N THR A 270 -15.69 -3.70 8.53
CA THR A 270 -15.14 -3.92 9.88
C THR A 270 -13.81 -3.19 10.02
N LEU A 271 -13.69 -2.32 11.02
CA LEU A 271 -12.41 -1.82 11.48
C LEU A 271 -11.96 -2.67 12.67
N THR A 272 -10.90 -3.45 12.50
CA THR A 272 -10.30 -4.24 13.56
C THR A 272 -8.99 -3.60 14.02
N LEU A 273 -8.88 -3.37 15.32
CA LEU A 273 -7.67 -2.90 15.99
C LEU A 273 -7.16 -4.03 16.87
N ARG A 274 -5.94 -4.50 16.62
CA ARG A 274 -5.28 -5.56 17.39
C ARG A 274 -3.78 -5.34 17.45
N ASP A 275 -3.12 -5.88 18.46
CA ASP A 275 -1.66 -5.84 18.60
C ASP A 275 -1.10 -4.41 18.46
N ILE A 276 -1.64 -3.48 19.25
CA ILE A 276 -1.21 -2.07 19.29
C ILE A 276 -0.79 -1.76 20.72
N GLY A 277 0.47 -2.05 21.07
CA GLY A 277 0.97 -1.78 22.41
C GLY A 277 1.16 -0.29 22.74
N GLY A 278 1.11 0.58 21.73
CA GLY A 278 1.03 2.04 21.90
C GLY A 278 -0.42 2.53 21.85
N ARG A 279 -0.66 3.58 21.09
CA ARG A 279 -1.98 4.21 20.96
C ARG A 279 -2.53 4.07 19.56
N PHE A 280 -3.78 3.63 19.46
CA PHE A 280 -4.64 3.98 18.34
C PHE A 280 -5.23 5.39 18.59
N PHE A 281 -4.93 6.33 17.69
CA PHE A 281 -5.45 7.69 17.76
C PHE A 281 -5.99 8.16 16.41
N THR A 282 -7.12 8.87 16.44
CA THR A 282 -7.67 9.58 15.28
C THR A 282 -8.24 10.93 15.70
N ASP A 283 -7.81 11.99 15.03
CA ASP A 283 -8.46 13.31 15.09
C ASP A 283 -9.48 13.54 13.97
N GLY A 284 -9.56 12.61 13.02
CA GLY A 284 -10.56 12.54 11.97
C GLY A 284 -11.76 11.70 12.38
N ASN A 285 -12.85 11.88 11.64
CA ASN A 285 -14.09 11.13 11.81
C ASN A 285 -13.92 9.69 11.31
N ILE A 286 -14.41 8.72 12.07
CA ILE A 286 -14.49 7.32 11.65
C ILE A 286 -15.95 6.90 11.51
N SER A 287 -16.29 6.35 10.34
CA SER A 287 -17.56 5.68 10.09
C SER A 287 -17.31 4.25 9.59
N ALA A 288 -17.69 3.27 10.40
CA ALA A 288 -17.58 1.86 10.07
C ALA A 288 -18.87 1.11 10.44
N THR A 289 -19.14 -0.03 9.80
CA THR A 289 -20.28 -0.86 10.21
C THR A 289 -20.01 -1.53 11.56
N THR A 290 -18.83 -2.13 11.69
CA THR A 290 -18.34 -2.78 12.92
C THR A 290 -17.00 -2.18 13.34
N LEU A 291 -16.82 -1.95 14.65
CA LEU A 291 -15.53 -1.68 15.27
C LEU A 291 -15.20 -2.82 16.23
N SER A 292 -14.08 -3.50 16.01
CA SER A 292 -13.50 -4.49 16.92
C SER A 292 -12.24 -3.93 17.53
N VAL A 293 -12.19 -3.88 18.86
CA VAL A 293 -11.01 -3.44 19.62
C VAL A 293 -10.59 -4.59 20.52
N ASP A 294 -9.46 -5.21 20.21
CA ASP A 294 -8.93 -6.33 20.97
C ASP A 294 -8.22 -5.85 22.25
N ASN A 295 -8.07 -6.73 23.23
CA ASN A 295 -7.38 -6.41 24.50
C ASN A 295 -5.85 -6.29 24.37
N THR A 296 -5.32 -6.57 23.19
CA THR A 296 -3.93 -6.33 22.79
C THR A 296 -3.68 -4.88 22.34
N VAL A 297 -4.73 -4.07 22.29
CA VAL A 297 -4.63 -2.62 22.06
C VAL A 297 -4.48 -1.94 23.41
N HIS A 298 -3.48 -1.08 23.57
CA HIS A 298 -3.25 -0.39 24.83
C HIS A 298 -4.13 0.84 24.97
N ASP A 299 -3.81 1.93 24.27
CA ASP A 299 -4.62 3.14 24.27
C ASP A 299 -5.50 3.23 23.02
N VAL A 300 -6.73 3.69 23.19
CA VAL A 300 -7.68 4.01 22.11
C VAL A 300 -8.21 5.42 22.30
N SER A 301 -8.19 6.21 21.23
CA SER A 301 -8.60 7.60 21.31
C SER A 301 -9.21 8.09 20.01
N PHE A 302 -10.51 8.40 20.06
CA PHE A 302 -11.25 9.02 18.98
C PHE A 302 -11.55 10.46 19.35
N THR A 303 -11.05 11.42 18.58
CA THR A 303 -11.32 12.85 18.79
C THR A 303 -11.83 13.56 17.53
N GLY A 304 -12.22 12.80 16.50
CA GLY A 304 -13.01 13.34 15.39
C GLY A 304 -14.37 13.83 15.86
N GLY A 305 -14.87 14.92 15.29
CA GLY A 305 -16.12 15.56 15.70
C GLY A 305 -17.39 14.70 15.50
N THR A 306 -17.36 13.72 14.61
CA THR A 306 -18.48 12.78 14.40
C THR A 306 -17.96 11.39 14.08
N ASN A 307 -18.23 10.43 14.98
CA ASN A 307 -17.90 9.02 14.79
C ASN A 307 -19.17 8.17 14.82
N ALA A 308 -19.25 7.18 13.94
CA ALA A 308 -20.45 6.36 13.79
C ALA A 308 -20.10 4.88 13.58
N PHE A 309 -20.71 4.02 14.37
CA PHE A 309 -20.60 2.57 14.33
C PHE A 309 -22.00 1.98 14.31
N THR A 310 -22.29 1.09 13.37
CA THR A 310 -23.66 0.55 13.20
C THR A 310 -23.94 -0.58 14.18
N ASN A 311 -23.02 -1.53 14.28
CA ASN A 311 -23.15 -2.69 15.17
C ASN A 311 -22.70 -2.34 16.60
N ALA A 312 -23.02 -3.25 17.53
CA ALA A 312 -22.56 -3.16 18.90
C ALA A 312 -21.03 -3.08 18.96
N VAL A 313 -20.52 -2.18 19.79
CA VAL A 313 -19.07 -2.01 20.02
C VAL A 313 -18.72 -2.49 21.42
N THR A 314 -17.64 -3.27 21.51
CA THR A 314 -17.02 -3.59 22.79
C THR A 314 -15.60 -3.06 22.80
N PHE A 315 -15.29 -2.17 23.75
CA PHE A 315 -13.94 -1.71 23.99
C PHE A 315 -13.26 -2.63 25.00
N GLN A 316 -12.21 -3.33 24.56
CA GLN A 316 -11.45 -4.28 25.39
C GLN A 316 -10.02 -3.81 25.68
N ASN A 317 -9.62 -2.63 25.18
CA ASN A 317 -8.25 -2.13 25.29
C ASN A 317 -7.79 -2.05 26.75
N ASP A 318 -6.52 -2.34 27.03
CA ASP A 318 -6.04 -2.50 28.40
C ASP A 318 -5.52 -1.20 29.06
N GLY A 319 -5.37 -0.14 28.27
CA GLY A 319 -4.98 1.20 28.67
C GLY A 319 -6.13 2.22 28.62
N THR A 320 -5.83 3.42 28.14
CA THR A 320 -6.76 4.56 28.13
C THR A 320 -7.76 4.46 27.00
N LEU A 321 -9.04 4.71 27.29
CA LEU A 321 -10.07 4.96 26.29
C LEU A 321 -10.48 6.45 26.32
N VAL A 322 -10.41 7.13 25.18
CA VAL A 322 -10.89 8.52 25.02
C VAL A 322 -11.94 8.59 23.92
N LEU A 323 -13.13 9.09 24.26
CA LEU A 323 -14.23 9.34 23.33
C LEU A 323 -14.57 10.84 23.32
N GLY A 324 -13.94 11.54 22.37
CA GLY A 324 -14.06 12.99 22.14
C GLY A 324 -13.01 13.82 22.90
N ASN A 325 -12.86 15.07 22.48
CA ASN A 325 -12.10 16.11 23.15
C ASN A 325 -12.88 17.43 23.33
N SER A 326 -14.12 17.50 22.83
CA SER A 326 -15.00 18.67 22.90
C SER A 326 -16.46 18.25 23.08
N ALA A 327 -17.24 19.04 23.84
CA ALA A 327 -18.68 18.81 24.00
C ALA A 327 -19.47 18.83 22.68
N SER A 328 -18.88 19.33 21.59
CA SER A 328 -19.44 19.28 20.23
C SER A 328 -19.27 17.93 19.53
N ASP A 329 -18.38 17.07 20.03
CA ASP A 329 -18.08 15.80 19.39
C ASP A 329 -19.23 14.83 19.59
N THR A 330 -19.46 13.97 18.60
CA THR A 330 -20.62 13.08 18.57
C THR A 330 -20.17 11.64 18.28
N PHE A 331 -20.72 10.71 19.03
CA PHE A 331 -20.57 9.27 18.84
C PHE A 331 -21.95 8.63 18.68
N SER A 332 -22.14 7.90 17.59
CA SER A 332 -23.32 7.05 17.37
C SER A 332 -22.89 5.59 17.41
N PHE A 333 -23.31 4.86 18.43
CA PHE A 333 -23.15 3.42 18.57
C PHE A 333 -24.49 2.75 18.32
N GLY A 334 -24.82 2.52 17.05
CA GLY A 334 -26.11 2.01 16.59
C GLY A 334 -26.61 0.84 17.43
N GLY A 335 -25.81 -0.21 17.55
CA GLY A 335 -26.09 -1.41 18.36
C GLY A 335 -25.63 -1.35 19.81
N GLY A 336 -25.35 -0.16 20.35
CA GLY A 336 -24.90 0.03 21.74
C GLY A 336 -23.39 -0.09 21.93
N VAL A 337 -22.96 0.18 23.17
CA VAL A 337 -21.55 0.13 23.57
C VAL A 337 -21.39 -0.55 24.92
N THR A 338 -20.40 -1.43 25.01
CA THR A 338 -19.92 -2.01 26.27
C THR A 338 -18.45 -1.69 26.43
N GLU A 339 -18.11 -1.04 27.53
CA GLU A 339 -16.73 -0.73 27.89
C GLU A 339 -16.25 -1.72 28.96
N ASN A 340 -15.16 -2.44 28.64
CA ASN A 340 -14.52 -3.44 29.51
C ASN A 340 -13.01 -3.15 29.63
N THR A 341 -12.60 -1.90 29.44
CA THR A 341 -11.20 -1.50 29.51
C THR A 341 -10.72 -1.58 30.95
N THR A 342 -9.43 -1.86 31.13
CA THR A 342 -8.82 -1.93 32.47
C THR A 342 -8.17 -0.62 32.90
N GLY A 343 -8.04 0.34 31.98
CA GLY A 343 -7.42 1.63 32.24
C GLY A 343 -8.44 2.74 32.52
N THR A 344 -8.13 3.96 32.07
CA THR A 344 -8.96 5.14 32.31
C THR A 344 -9.88 5.43 31.13
N VAL A 345 -11.16 5.64 31.39
CA VAL A 345 -12.13 6.09 30.38
C VAL A 345 -12.34 7.59 30.51
N THR A 346 -12.14 8.34 29.43
CA THR A 346 -12.43 9.77 29.34
C THR A 346 -13.50 10.05 28.30
N LEU A 347 -14.57 10.71 28.71
CA LEU A 347 -15.66 11.12 27.84
C LEU A 347 -15.69 12.65 27.74
N ALA A 348 -15.69 13.17 26.52
CA ALA A 348 -15.86 14.58 26.23
C ALA A 348 -16.64 14.71 24.92
N SER A 349 -17.89 14.24 24.91
CA SER A 349 -18.72 14.12 23.70
C SER A 349 -20.19 13.87 24.02
N ALA A 350 -21.06 13.99 23.01
CA ALA A 350 -22.39 13.40 23.01
C ALA A 350 -22.35 11.97 22.47
N ILE A 351 -22.81 11.01 23.25
CA ILE A 351 -22.83 9.58 22.93
C ILE A 351 -24.28 9.14 22.80
N SER A 352 -24.59 8.41 21.74
CA SER A 352 -25.93 7.88 21.52
C SER A 352 -25.95 6.46 20.98
N SER A 353 -27.03 5.74 21.22
CA SER A 353 -27.35 4.45 20.59
C SER A 353 -28.73 4.47 19.92
N SER A 354 -29.18 3.35 19.35
CA SER A 354 -30.49 3.24 18.67
C SER A 354 -31.44 2.30 19.40
N ASN A 355 -31.79 2.63 20.65
CA ASN A 355 -32.55 1.77 21.57
C ASN A 355 -31.75 0.53 22.01
N ASP A 356 -30.43 0.71 22.14
CA ASP A 356 -29.50 -0.32 22.63
C ASP A 356 -28.76 0.16 23.88
N ALA A 357 -28.26 -0.78 24.68
CA ALA A 357 -27.60 -0.47 25.94
C ALA A 357 -26.28 0.31 25.74
N ILE A 358 -26.00 1.20 26.71
CA ILE A 358 -24.72 1.91 26.82
C ILE A 358 -24.18 1.62 28.22
N SER A 359 -23.08 0.87 28.29
CA SER A 359 -22.46 0.48 29.56
C SER A 359 -21.04 1.01 29.65
N PHE A 360 -20.75 1.74 30.72
CA PHE A 360 -19.41 2.20 31.07
C PHE A 360 -19.07 1.84 32.51
N GLY A 361 -17.81 1.53 32.77
CA GLY A 361 -17.26 1.48 34.12
C GLY A 361 -17.04 2.88 34.70
N ALA A 362 -15.90 3.07 35.37
CA ALA A 362 -15.54 4.36 35.93
C ALA A 362 -15.14 5.35 34.82
N VAL A 363 -15.84 6.48 34.73
CA VAL A 363 -15.59 7.51 33.72
C VAL A 363 -15.05 8.80 34.31
N THR A 364 -14.12 9.43 33.59
CA THR A 364 -13.69 10.82 33.79
C THR A 364 -14.35 11.69 32.73
N LEU A 365 -14.95 12.81 33.13
CA LEU A 365 -15.52 13.77 32.18
C LEU A 365 -14.48 14.82 31.83
N GLY A 366 -14.05 14.84 30.56
CA GLY A 366 -13.13 15.85 30.02
C GLY A 366 -13.84 17.14 29.57
N SER A 367 -15.15 17.06 29.29
CA SER A 367 -16.02 18.18 28.92
C SER A 367 -17.46 17.87 29.31
N ALA A 368 -18.41 18.71 28.88
CA ALA A 368 -19.83 18.36 28.98
C ALA A 368 -20.11 17.12 28.13
N THR A 369 -20.70 16.10 28.75
CA THR A 369 -21.00 14.81 28.13
C THR A 369 -22.49 14.54 28.22
N SER A 370 -23.09 14.11 27.11
CA SER A 370 -24.48 13.62 27.06
C SER A 370 -24.46 12.16 26.65
N ILE A 371 -25.27 11.32 27.30
CA ILE A 371 -25.44 9.91 26.94
C ILE A 371 -26.94 9.69 26.74
N ASP A 372 -27.32 9.26 25.54
CA ASP A 372 -28.71 9.05 25.15
C ASP A 372 -28.88 7.72 24.42
N THR A 373 -29.57 6.77 25.02
CA THR A 373 -29.83 5.48 24.35
C THR A 373 -30.86 5.59 23.23
N ASN A 374 -31.49 6.76 23.04
CA ASN A 374 -32.66 6.97 22.20
C ASN A 374 -33.74 5.91 22.45
N ALA A 375 -33.91 5.51 23.72
CA ALA A 375 -34.83 4.46 24.11
C ALA A 375 -36.26 4.80 23.66
N THR A 376 -36.85 3.92 22.85
CA THR A 376 -38.28 3.95 22.51
C THR A 376 -39.04 2.78 23.16
N SER A 377 -38.31 1.87 23.82
CA SER A 377 -38.80 0.70 24.53
C SER A 377 -37.90 0.38 25.74
N ASN A 378 -38.32 -0.54 26.61
CA ASN A 378 -37.64 -0.85 27.88
C ASN A 378 -36.35 -1.70 27.74
N ALA A 379 -35.66 -1.66 26.59
CA ALA A 379 -34.50 -2.52 26.29
C ALA A 379 -33.15 -1.79 26.38
N ALA A 380 -33.16 -0.47 26.59
CA ALA A 380 -31.99 0.38 26.37
C ALA A 380 -31.56 1.09 27.66
N ASP A 381 -30.83 0.37 28.51
CA ASP A 381 -30.32 0.86 29.79
C ASP A 381 -28.99 1.62 29.61
N ILE A 382 -28.77 2.61 30.48
CA ILE A 382 -27.47 3.24 30.71
C ILE A 382 -26.96 2.73 32.06
N THR A 383 -25.79 2.08 32.08
CA THR A 383 -25.24 1.47 33.30
C THR A 383 -23.80 1.88 33.56
#